data_AF-X6CKP7-F1
#
_entry.id   AF-X6CKP7-F1
#
_cell.length_a   1.000
_cell.length_b   1.000
_cell.length_c   1.000
_cell.angle_alpha   90.00
_cell.angle_beta   90.00
_cell.angle_gamma   90.00
#
_symmetry.space_group_name_H-M   'P 1'
#
loop_
_entity.id
_entity.type
_entity.pdbx_description
1 polymer ?
#
loop_
_entity_poly.entity_id
_entity_poly.type
_entity_poly.pdbx_seq_one_letter_code
_entity_poly.pdbx_strand_id
1 'polypeptide(L)' 'MHRDAFTPSELAILSRVLARSNIKNETETEREQRASRILAYYQAGITDETELEQLSRQPLGR' A
#
# COMPACT_ATOMS: atom_id res chain seq x y z
N MET A 1 -18.11 -5.11 -0.80
CA MET A 1 -17.97 -6.34 0.01
C MET A 1 -16.94 -6.05 1.09
N HIS A 2 -17.36 -6.02 2.36
CA HIS A 2 -16.41 -5.98 3.48
C HIS A 2 -15.85 -7.39 3.64
N ARG A 3 -14.54 -7.55 3.48
CA ARG A 3 -13.85 -8.84 3.58
C ARG A 3 -13.04 -8.77 4.87
N ASP A 4 -13.45 -9.51 5.88
CA ASP A 4 -12.91 -9.40 7.26
C ASP A 4 -11.42 -9.81 7.37
N ALA A 5 -10.79 -10.32 6.31
CA ALA A 5 -9.37 -10.64 6.28
C ALA A 5 -8.79 -10.61 4.85
N PHE A 6 -7.51 -10.21 4.75
CA PHE A 6 -6.71 -10.39 3.55
C PHE A 6 -6.28 -11.84 3.40
N THR A 7 -6.35 -12.38 2.19
CA THR A 7 -5.77 -13.70 1.88
C THR A 7 -4.23 -13.63 1.86
N PRO A 8 -3.54 -14.76 2.01
CA PRO A 8 -2.07 -14.80 1.94
C PRO A 8 -1.52 -14.21 0.62
N SER A 9 -2.20 -14.41 -0.50
CA SER A 9 -1.82 -13.84 -1.79
C SER A 9 -1.93 -12.32 -1.81
N GLU A 10 -2.99 -11.77 -1.22
CA GLU A 10 -3.17 -10.32 -1.10
C GLU A 10 -2.10 -9.72 -0.19
N LEU A 11 -1.80 -10.37 0.94
CA LEU A 11 -0.71 -9.94 1.82
C LEU A 11 0.66 -9.98 1.13
N ALA A 12 0.90 -10.96 0.26
CA ALA A 12 2.14 -11.05 -0.52
C ALA A 12 2.30 -9.86 -1.47
N ILE A 13 1.22 -9.49 -2.17
CA ILE A 13 1.17 -8.32 -3.07
C ILE A 13 1.43 -7.04 -2.25
N LEU A 14 0.67 -6.82 -1.18
CA LEU A 14 0.76 -5.62 -0.35
C LEU A 14 2.15 -5.46 0.29
N SER A 15 2.73 -6.56 0.77
CA SER A 15 4.09 -6.56 1.34
C SER A 15 5.15 -6.22 0.30
N ARG A 16 5.00 -6.72 -0.93
CA ARG A 16 5.92 -6.45 -2.04
C ARG A 16 5.85 -4.98 -2.47
N VAL A 17 4.64 -4.44 -2.61
CA VAL A 17 4.43 -3.01 -2.91
C VAL A 17 5.08 -2.14 -1.82
N LEU A 18 4.85 -2.45 -0.54
CA LEU A 18 5.47 -1.73 0.57
C LEU A 18 7.00 -1.81 0.53
N ALA A 19 7.58 -2.95 0.17
CA ALA A 19 9.03 -3.09 0.06
C ALA A 19 9.60 -2.29 -1.13
N ARG A 20 8.92 -2.29 -2.28
CA ARG A 20 9.36 -1.60 -3.51
C ARG A 20 9.14 -0.09 -3.49
N SER A 21 8.11 0.38 -2.80
CA SER A 21 7.86 1.81 -2.64
C SER A 21 8.61 2.45 -1.46
N ASN A 22 9.56 1.73 -0.85
CA ASN A 22 10.42 2.22 0.24
C ASN A 22 11.11 3.55 -0.10
N ILE A 23 11.10 4.47 0.87
CA ILE A 23 11.73 5.78 0.76
C ILE A 23 13.03 5.78 1.59
N LYS A 24 14.11 6.30 1.01
CA LYS A 24 15.41 6.34 1.69
C LYS A 24 15.31 7.21 2.96
N ASN A 25 15.76 6.67 4.09
CA ASN A 25 15.69 7.29 5.41
C ASN A 25 14.25 7.53 5.93
N GLU A 26 13.25 6.77 5.46
CA GLU A 26 11.92 6.85 6.03
C GLU A 26 11.90 6.48 7.51
N THR A 27 11.17 7.25 8.30
CA THR A 27 10.85 6.93 9.68
C THR A 27 9.78 5.82 9.74
N GLU A 28 9.66 5.17 10.89
CA GLU A 28 8.62 4.14 11.10
C GLU A 28 7.22 4.71 10.87
N THR A 29 6.96 5.93 11.33
CA THR A 29 5.67 6.63 11.10
C THR A 29 5.40 6.91 9.62
N GLU A 30 6.40 7.33 8.85
CA GLU A 30 6.24 7.53 7.41
C GLU A 30 5.96 6.22 6.68
N ARG A 31 6.62 5.14 7.10
CA ARG A 31 6.36 3.79 6.59
C ARG A 31 4.94 3.33 6.90
N GLU A 32 4.45 3.55 8.12
CA GLU A 32 3.07 3.21 8.52
C GLU A 32 2.03 4.01 7.72
N GLN A 33 2.28 5.31 7.52
CA GLN A 33 1.41 6.13 6.67
C GLN A 33 1.38 5.61 5.23
N ARG A 34 2.52 5.21 4.68
CA ARG A 34 2.61 4.64 3.33
C ARG A 34 1.89 3.30 3.24
N ALA A 35 2.05 2.43 4.23
CA ALA A 35 1.30 1.18 4.32
C ALA A 35 -0.22 1.43 4.34
N SER A 36 -0.67 2.42 5.12
CA SER A 36 -2.08 2.81 5.19
C SER A 36 -2.63 3.28 3.84
N ARG A 37 -1.82 4.03 3.05
CA ARG A 37 -2.19 4.43 1.69
C ARG A 37 -2.35 3.24 0.75
N ILE A 38 -1.38 2.31 0.77
CA ILE A 38 -1.44 1.10 -0.04
C ILE A 38 -2.73 0.33 0.26
N LEU A 39 -3.06 0.16 1.54
CA LEU A 39 -4.30 -0.51 1.96
C LEU A 39 -5.55 0.23 1.48
N ALA A 40 -5.60 1.56 1.60
CA ALA A 40 -6.73 2.36 1.15
C ALA A 40 -6.96 2.25 -0.37
N TYR A 41 -5.90 2.35 -1.17
CA TYR A 41 -5.99 2.20 -2.63
C TYR A 41 -6.39 0.77 -3.03
N TYR A 42 -5.86 -0.24 -2.34
CA TYR A 42 -6.25 -1.63 -2.57
C TYR A 42 -7.73 -1.87 -2.25
N GLN A 43 -8.21 -1.34 -1.12
CA GLN A 43 -9.63 -1.41 -0.75
C GLN A 43 -10.54 -0.62 -1.70
N ALA A 44 -10.02 0.42 -2.36
CA ALA A 44 -10.70 1.13 -3.44
C ALA A 44 -10.75 0.34 -4.76
N GLY A 45 -10.16 -0.86 -4.81
CA GLY A 45 -10.20 -1.77 -5.95
C GLY A 45 -8.95 -1.73 -6.84
N ILE A 46 -7.92 -0.97 -6.46
CA ILE A 46 -6.67 -0.91 -7.21
C ILE A 46 -5.83 -2.14 -6.85
N THR A 47 -5.63 -3.04 -7.80
CA THR A 47 -4.95 -4.33 -7.58
C THR A 47 -3.62 -4.45 -8.32
N ASP A 48 -3.32 -3.52 -9.23
CA ASP A 48 -2.05 -3.48 -9.94
C ASP A 48 -0.91 -3.03 -9.01
N GLU A 49 0.14 -3.85 -8.90
CA GLU A 49 1.30 -3.56 -8.04
C GLU A 49 1.98 -2.23 -8.43
N THR A 50 2.14 -1.97 -9.72
CA THR A 50 2.86 -0.80 -10.22
C THR A 50 2.06 0.47 -9.97
N GLU A 51 0.74 0.40 -10.12
CA GLU A 51 -0.17 1.51 -9.80
C GLU A 51 -0.18 1.81 -8.29
N LEU A 52 -0.28 0.77 -7.45
CA LEU A 52 -0.21 0.92 -5.99
C LEU A 52 1.13 1.52 -5.53
N GLU A 53 2.24 1.09 -6.13
CA GLU A 53 3.57 1.64 -5.85
C GLU A 53 3.63 3.14 -6.14
N GLN A 54 3.12 3.58 -7.29
CA GLN A 54 3.09 4.99 -7.67
C GLN A 54 2.19 5.82 -6.76
N LEU A 55 0.97 5.35 -6.49
CA LEU A 55 0.00 6.05 -5.67
C LEU A 55 0.42 6.12 -4.20
N SER A 56 1.09 5.09 -3.67
CA SER A 56 1.59 5.07 -2.29
C SER A 56 2.62 6.16 -1.98
N ARG A 57 3.34 6.64 -2.99
CA ARG A 57 4.33 7.73 -2.88
C ARG A 57 3.68 9.11 -2.92
N GLN A 58 2.42 9.21 -3.35
CA GLN A 58 1.69 10.46 -3.37
C GLN A 58 0.95 10.64 -2.03
N PRO A 59 0.76 11.88 -1.55
CA PRO A 59 -0.24 12.15 -0.52
C PRO A 59 -1.60 11.61 -0.99
N LEU A 60 -2.35 10.94 -0.09
CA LEU A 60 -3.78 10.71 -0.32
C LEU A 60 -4.38 12.07 -0.69
N GLY A 61 -5.03 12.14 -1.85
CA GLY A 61 -5.36 13.38 -2.55
C GLY A 61 -5.90 14.49 -1.62
N ARG A 62 -5.58 15.74 -1.97
CA ARG A 62 -6.27 16.92 -1.44
C ARG A 62 -7.75 16.88 -1.81
#